data_AF-A0A9P3L9E1-F1
#
_entry.id   AF-A0A9P3L9E1-F1
#
_cell.length_a   1.000
_cell.length_b   1.000
_cell.length_c   1.000
_cell.angle_alpha   90.00
_cell.angle_beta   90.00
_cell.angle_gamma   90.00
#
_symmetry.space_group_name_H-M   'P 1'
#
loop_
_entity.id
_entity.type
_entity.pdbx_description
1 polymer ?
#
loop_
_entity_poly.entity_id
_entity_poly.type
_entity_poly.pdbx_seq_one_letter_code
_entity_poly.pdbx_strand_id
1 'polypeptide(L)'
;MFKLVALTLCAISAVRGVVIPLSHRDLAHYDSADLEPYSDYSTRYQLLDCASQHNTQFFDDCCHPLLKGQSLSDDRKPYCIPQSGSASVAPATAAAVPSVVNAAAPPPSSSAASPTTPAAAAPAPSQTGHGTWFTQNNNAGACGTVHQDSDKVVALDSAIYDNGKWCGKSITITNLANGKTVQATVADECPTCDDKYSVDMSQGAFDAIGAESTGLLNIMWVLEDFDGY
;
A
#
# COMPACT_ATOMS: atom_id res chain seq x y z
N MET A 1 -26.27 -74.48 16.61
CA MET A 1 -26.52 -73.72 15.35
C MET A 1 -27.10 -72.37 15.74
N PHE A 2 -26.26 -71.34 15.90
CA PHE A 2 -26.70 -69.95 16.08
C PHE A 2 -25.94 -69.13 15.03
N LYS A 3 -26.66 -68.57 14.05
CA LYS A 3 -26.09 -67.67 13.05
C LYS A 3 -26.14 -66.26 13.62
N LEU A 4 -24.99 -65.69 13.99
CA LEU A 4 -24.86 -64.24 14.20
C LEU A 4 -24.89 -63.57 12.83
N VAL A 5 -25.89 -62.70 12.62
CA VAL A 5 -25.94 -61.80 11.47
C VAL A 5 -25.19 -60.53 11.87
N ALA A 6 -24.03 -60.29 11.26
CA ALA A 6 -23.30 -59.04 11.39
C ALA A 6 -23.95 -57.97 10.52
N LEU A 7 -24.54 -56.95 11.16
CA LEU A 7 -25.12 -55.79 10.47
C LEU A 7 -24.02 -54.73 10.31
N THR A 8 -23.40 -54.65 9.13
CA THR A 8 -22.43 -53.60 8.80
C THR A 8 -23.16 -52.29 8.48
N LEU A 9 -22.97 -51.29 9.33
CA LEU A 9 -23.42 -49.91 9.10
C LEU A 9 -22.44 -49.22 8.14
N CYS A 10 -22.85 -49.02 6.88
CA CYS A 10 -22.13 -48.12 5.97
C CYS A 10 -22.54 -46.68 6.29
N ALA A 11 -21.62 -45.88 6.82
CA ALA A 11 -21.79 -44.44 6.88
C ALA A 11 -21.71 -43.87 5.45
N ILE A 12 -22.86 -43.46 4.90
CA ILE A 12 -22.94 -42.83 3.59
C ILE A 12 -22.61 -41.35 3.78
N SER A 13 -21.33 -40.97 3.61
CA SER A 13 -20.97 -39.55 3.49
C SER A 13 -21.54 -39.02 2.17
N ALA A 14 -22.65 -38.29 2.24
CA ALA A 14 -23.15 -37.53 1.12
C ALA A 14 -22.21 -36.34 0.86
N VAL A 15 -21.23 -36.54 -0.02
CA VAL A 15 -20.48 -35.42 -0.61
C VAL A 15 -21.46 -34.64 -1.47
N ARG A 16 -21.86 -33.45 -1.02
CA ARG A 16 -22.55 -32.49 -1.87
C ARG A 16 -21.53 -31.88 -2.82
N GLY A 17 -21.30 -32.55 -3.94
CA GLY A 17 -20.66 -31.92 -5.09
C GLY A 17 -21.63 -30.91 -5.67
N VAL A 18 -21.37 -29.62 -5.47
CA VAL A 18 -21.99 -28.59 -6.29
C VAL A 18 -21.43 -28.78 -7.69
N VAL A 19 -22.26 -29.29 -8.61
CA VAL A 19 -21.96 -29.24 -10.03
C VAL A 19 -22.11 -27.77 -10.42
N ILE A 20 -21.00 -27.02 -10.40
CA ILE A 20 -20.94 -25.71 -11.03
C ILE A 20 -20.99 -26.01 -12.53
N PRO A 21 -22.07 -25.66 -13.25
CA PRO A 21 -22.07 -25.81 -14.68
C PRO A 21 -20.90 -24.98 -15.22
N LEU A 22 -20.01 -25.62 -15.98
CA LEU A 22 -19.07 -24.94 -16.88
C LEU A 22 -19.91 -24.31 -18.01
N SER A 23 -20.79 -23.37 -17.68
CA SER A 23 -21.28 -22.40 -18.65
C SER A 23 -20.04 -21.61 -19.05
N HIS A 24 -19.64 -21.80 -20.30
CA HIS A 24 -18.63 -21.02 -21.02
C HIS A 24 -18.22 -19.77 -20.26
N ARG A 25 -17.01 -19.79 -19.68
CA ARG A 25 -16.29 -18.55 -19.38
C ARG A 25 -16.13 -17.86 -20.73
N ASP A 26 -17.07 -16.98 -21.05
CA ASP A 26 -16.85 -15.91 -22.01
C ASP A 26 -15.71 -15.08 -21.44
N LEU A 27 -14.48 -15.42 -21.86
CA LEU A 27 -13.25 -14.68 -21.58
C LEU A 27 -13.23 -13.36 -22.38
N ALA A 28 -14.33 -12.61 -22.34
CA ALA A 28 -14.51 -11.37 -23.10
C ALA A 28 -15.06 -10.22 -22.25
N HIS A 29 -15.61 -10.49 -21.06
CA HIS A 29 -15.96 -9.43 -20.13
C HIS A 29 -15.44 -9.77 -18.75
N TYR A 30 -14.32 -9.14 -18.38
CA TYR A 30 -13.95 -9.00 -16.98
C TYR A 30 -14.98 -8.06 -16.36
N ASP A 31 -16.10 -8.60 -15.88
CA ASP A 31 -17.11 -7.81 -15.19
C ASP A 31 -16.56 -7.43 -13.81
N SER A 32 -15.90 -6.28 -13.75
CA SER A 32 -15.34 -5.72 -12.51
C SER A 32 -16.43 -5.42 -11.47
N ALA A 33 -17.72 -5.42 -11.84
CA ALA A 33 -18.81 -5.20 -10.88
C ALA A 33 -19.04 -6.39 -9.95
N ASP A 34 -18.59 -7.59 -10.33
CA ASP A 34 -18.75 -8.85 -9.61
C ASP A 34 -17.53 -9.22 -8.75
N LEU A 35 -16.50 -8.39 -8.73
CA LEU A 35 -15.27 -8.60 -7.95
C LEU A 35 -15.22 -7.68 -6.73
N GLU A 36 -14.38 -8.04 -5.76
CA GLU A 36 -13.98 -7.10 -4.71
C GLU A 36 -13.37 -5.83 -5.32
N PRO A 37 -13.43 -4.67 -4.63
CA PRO A 37 -12.74 -3.47 -5.06
C PRO A 37 -11.26 -3.76 -5.36
N TYR A 38 -10.77 -3.22 -6.48
CA TYR A 38 -9.39 -3.47 -6.90
C TYR A 38 -8.36 -3.02 -5.84
N SER A 39 -8.70 -2.02 -5.01
CA SER A 39 -7.89 -1.55 -3.89
C SER A 39 -7.71 -2.61 -2.79
N ASP A 40 -8.77 -3.33 -2.43
CA ASP A 40 -8.73 -4.41 -1.43
C ASP A 40 -7.89 -5.58 -1.97
N TYR A 41 -8.15 -5.95 -3.22
CA TYR A 41 -7.38 -6.97 -3.92
C TYR A 41 -5.89 -6.60 -4.01
N SER A 42 -5.55 -5.39 -4.47
CA SER A 42 -4.15 -4.94 -4.64
C SER A 42 -3.42 -4.81 -3.31
N THR A 43 -4.08 -4.32 -2.24
CA THR A 43 -3.49 -4.30 -0.89
C THR A 43 -3.08 -5.70 -0.46
N ARG A 44 -4.00 -6.66 -0.59
CA ARG A 44 -3.74 -8.04 -0.22
C ARG A 44 -2.68 -8.68 -1.11
N TYR A 45 -2.70 -8.39 -2.40
CA TYR A 45 -1.69 -8.84 -3.36
C TYR A 45 -0.28 -8.39 -2.93
N GLN A 46 -0.15 -7.14 -2.47
CA GLN A 46 1.10 -6.60 -1.93
C GLN A 46 1.49 -7.22 -0.59
N LEU A 47 0.55 -7.32 0.36
CA LEU A 47 0.81 -7.88 1.69
C LEU A 47 1.23 -9.35 1.66
N LEU A 48 0.76 -10.09 0.66
CA LEU A 48 1.11 -11.50 0.44
C LEU A 48 2.32 -11.67 -0.49
N ASP A 49 2.92 -10.58 -0.98
CA ASP A 49 4.03 -10.58 -1.94
C ASP A 49 3.73 -11.42 -3.19
N CYS A 50 2.49 -11.33 -3.68
CA CYS A 50 2.01 -12.15 -4.79
C CYS A 50 2.81 -11.95 -6.08
N ALA A 51 3.38 -10.75 -6.30
CA ALA A 51 4.26 -10.47 -7.43
C ALA A 51 5.49 -11.40 -7.49
N SER A 52 5.97 -11.86 -6.34
CA SER A 52 7.15 -12.72 -6.25
C SER A 52 6.80 -14.22 -6.26
N GLN A 53 5.50 -14.56 -6.23
CA GLN A 53 5.01 -15.93 -6.05
C GLN A 53 4.42 -16.55 -7.31
N HIS A 54 4.61 -15.95 -8.50
CA HIS A 54 4.05 -16.49 -9.74
C HIS A 54 4.44 -17.96 -10.01
N ASN A 55 3.51 -18.73 -10.58
CA ASN A 55 3.66 -20.17 -10.86
C ASN A 55 3.88 -21.03 -9.60
N THR A 56 3.41 -20.57 -8.45
CA THR A 56 3.40 -21.35 -7.20
C THR A 56 1.98 -21.69 -6.79
N GLN A 57 1.84 -22.76 -6.02
CA GLN A 57 0.57 -23.13 -5.39
C GLN A 57 0.02 -22.01 -4.49
N PHE A 58 0.91 -21.25 -3.84
CA PHE A 58 0.51 -20.10 -3.03
C PHE A 58 -0.18 -19.02 -3.87
N PHE A 59 0.35 -18.73 -5.06
CA PHE A 59 -0.28 -17.78 -5.96
C PHE A 59 -1.67 -18.23 -6.42
N ASP A 60 -1.79 -19.52 -6.76
CA ASP A 60 -3.08 -20.10 -7.17
C ASP A 60 -4.10 -20.10 -6.03
N ASP A 61 -3.65 -20.35 -4.79
CA ASP A 61 -4.54 -20.42 -3.62
C ASP A 61 -4.91 -19.04 -3.04
N CYS A 62 -4.03 -18.04 -3.21
CA CYS A 62 -4.14 -16.77 -2.49
C CYS A 62 -4.24 -15.54 -3.40
N CYS A 63 -3.62 -15.49 -4.56
CA CYS A 63 -3.32 -14.23 -5.27
C CYS A 63 -4.33 -13.85 -6.36
N HIS A 64 -5.59 -14.26 -6.20
CA HIS A 64 -6.68 -13.90 -7.11
C HIS A 64 -7.78 -13.09 -6.41
N PRO A 65 -8.51 -12.22 -7.14
CA PRO A 65 -9.62 -11.44 -6.57
C PRO A 65 -10.71 -12.33 -5.96
N LEU A 66 -11.35 -11.82 -4.93
CA LEU A 66 -12.60 -12.36 -4.39
C LEU A 66 -13.77 -11.94 -5.29
N LEU A 67 -14.80 -12.78 -5.35
CA LEU A 67 -16.09 -12.37 -5.88
C LEU A 67 -16.80 -11.47 -4.85
N LYS A 68 -17.69 -10.61 -5.32
CA LYS A 68 -18.49 -9.75 -4.47
C LYS A 68 -19.34 -10.57 -3.50
N GLY A 69 -19.19 -10.28 -2.21
CA GLY A 69 -19.86 -11.00 -1.12
C GLY A 69 -19.07 -12.19 -0.56
N GLN A 70 -17.93 -12.57 -1.18
CA GLN A 70 -16.97 -13.46 -0.55
C GLN A 70 -16.14 -12.72 0.50
N SER A 71 -15.64 -13.46 1.50
CA SER A 71 -14.77 -12.95 2.55
C SER A 71 -13.45 -13.72 2.59
N LEU A 72 -12.37 -13.08 3.06
CA LEU A 72 -11.08 -13.77 3.19
C LEU A 72 -11.14 -14.95 4.17
N SER A 73 -11.94 -14.83 5.23
CA SER A 73 -12.06 -15.87 6.26
C SER A 73 -12.84 -17.09 5.78
N ASP A 74 -13.84 -16.90 4.91
CA ASP A 74 -14.74 -17.97 4.48
C ASP A 74 -14.28 -18.61 3.15
N ASP A 75 -13.69 -17.82 2.25
CA ASP A 75 -13.42 -18.21 0.86
C ASP A 75 -11.92 -18.35 0.52
N ARG A 76 -11.02 -18.16 1.49
CA ARG A 76 -9.57 -18.41 1.31
C ARG A 76 -9.04 -19.35 2.38
N LYS A 77 -7.89 -19.97 2.07
CA LYS A 77 -7.15 -20.76 3.06
C LYS A 77 -6.67 -19.85 4.19
N PRO A 78 -6.57 -20.34 5.44
CA PRO A 78 -6.14 -19.51 6.56
C PRO A 78 -4.78 -18.83 6.36
N TYR A 79 -3.86 -19.45 5.61
CA TYR A 79 -2.54 -18.88 5.31
C TYR A 79 -2.56 -17.80 4.21
N CYS A 80 -3.70 -17.58 3.53
CA CYS A 80 -3.89 -16.48 2.59
C CYS A 80 -4.43 -15.21 3.24
N ILE A 81 -4.72 -15.25 4.55
CA ILE A 81 -5.20 -14.10 5.30
C ILE A 81 -3.94 -13.33 5.76
N PRO A 82 -3.65 -12.14 5.20
CA PRO A 82 -2.51 -11.36 5.65
C PRO A 82 -2.74 -11.05 7.13
N GLN A 83 -1.81 -11.49 7.98
CA GLN A 83 -1.89 -11.14 9.40
C GLN A 83 -1.68 -9.63 9.51
N SER A 84 -2.72 -8.89 9.86
CA SER A 84 -2.58 -7.52 10.33
C SER A 84 -1.57 -7.53 11.47
N GLY A 85 -0.36 -7.07 11.19
CA GLY A 85 0.77 -7.24 12.09
C GLY A 85 0.50 -6.64 13.46
N SER A 86 0.38 -7.49 14.49
CA SER A 86 0.94 -7.11 15.78
C SER A 86 2.44 -7.09 15.61
N ALA A 87 3.02 -5.89 15.56
CA ALA A 87 4.45 -5.70 15.60
C ALA A 87 5.02 -6.37 16.85
N SER A 88 5.71 -7.49 16.68
CA SER A 88 6.59 -8.02 17.72
C SER A 88 7.89 -7.23 17.65
N VAL A 89 7.96 -6.16 18.43
CA VAL A 89 9.21 -5.44 18.67
C VAL A 89 10.11 -6.38 19.48
N ALA A 90 11.09 -6.99 18.82
CA ALA A 90 12.21 -7.62 19.51
C ALA A 90 12.99 -6.52 20.27
N PRO A 91 13.31 -6.68 21.55
CA PRO A 91 14.09 -5.70 22.27
C PRO A 91 15.55 -5.78 21.82
N ALA A 92 16.01 -4.78 21.06
CA ALA A 92 17.43 -4.56 20.85
C ALA A 92 18.04 -4.08 22.18
N THR A 93 18.80 -4.96 22.84
CA THR A 93 19.66 -4.59 23.97
C THR A 93 20.77 -3.69 23.47
N ALA A 94 20.62 -2.38 23.65
CA ALA A 94 21.69 -1.41 23.44
C ALA A 94 22.73 -1.56 24.58
N ALA A 95 23.89 -2.10 24.24
CA ALA A 95 25.06 -2.05 25.10
C ALA A 95 25.61 -0.62 25.12
N ALA A 96 25.72 -0.06 26.33
CA ALA A 96 26.30 1.25 26.59
C ALA A 96 27.82 1.24 26.37
N VAL A 97 28.34 2.33 25.80
CA VAL A 97 29.77 2.69 25.86
C VAL A 97 29.91 4.00 26.62
N PRO A 98 30.82 4.10 27.61
CA PRO A 98 31.00 5.30 28.41
C PRO A 98 32.06 6.21 27.78
N SER A 99 31.88 7.53 27.90
CA SER A 99 32.97 8.50 27.74
C SER A 99 32.88 9.55 28.84
N VAL A 100 33.94 9.60 29.62
CA VAL A 100 34.23 10.54 30.70
C VAL A 100 35.12 11.67 30.16
N VAL A 101 34.87 12.92 30.55
CA VAL A 101 35.88 13.84 31.12
C VAL A 101 35.21 15.02 31.87
N ASN A 102 35.71 15.27 33.08
CA ASN A 102 35.44 16.37 34.02
C ASN A 102 35.81 17.76 33.44
N ALA A 103 35.03 18.83 33.59
CA ALA A 103 34.73 19.69 34.76
C ALA A 103 35.78 20.77 35.11
N ALA A 104 35.40 22.05 34.93
CA ALA A 104 35.81 23.21 35.75
C ALA A 104 34.72 24.31 35.66
N ALA A 105 34.37 24.92 36.79
CA ALA A 105 33.23 25.84 37.06
C ALA A 105 33.71 27.10 37.84
N PRO A 106 32.85 28.00 38.42
CA PRO A 106 31.85 28.99 37.90
C PRO A 106 32.08 30.41 38.58
N PRO A 107 31.12 31.37 38.89
CA PRO A 107 29.69 31.65 38.54
C PRO A 107 29.40 33.20 38.28
N PRO A 108 28.18 33.80 38.50
CA PRO A 108 26.80 33.52 38.05
C PRO A 108 26.09 34.73 37.35
N SER A 109 24.95 34.52 36.67
CA SER A 109 23.66 35.21 36.96
C SER A 109 22.57 34.96 35.88
N SER A 110 21.53 34.25 36.32
CA SER A 110 20.10 34.36 35.96
C SER A 110 19.66 34.50 34.50
N SER A 111 19.15 33.40 33.92
CA SER A 111 17.70 33.15 33.79
C SER A 111 17.48 31.83 33.06
N ALA A 112 16.80 30.90 33.73
CA ALA A 112 16.38 29.64 33.17
C ALA A 112 15.28 29.89 32.11
N ALA A 113 15.58 29.61 30.85
CA ALA A 113 14.56 29.34 29.85
C ALA A 113 14.42 27.80 29.76
N SER A 114 13.21 27.32 30.03
CA SER A 114 12.83 25.91 29.90
C SER A 114 13.14 25.38 28.50
N PRO A 115 13.48 24.08 28.34
CA PRO A 115 13.36 23.45 27.04
C PRO A 115 11.87 23.37 26.71
N THR A 116 11.39 24.24 25.81
CA THR A 116 10.10 24.06 25.17
C THR A 116 10.22 22.83 24.28
N THR A 117 9.71 21.70 24.76
CA THR A 117 9.33 20.57 23.93
C THR A 117 8.53 21.11 22.75
N PRO A 118 8.92 20.87 21.48
CA PRO A 118 8.03 21.17 20.37
C PRO A 118 6.72 20.43 20.64
N ALA A 119 5.63 21.19 20.76
CA ALA A 119 4.31 20.62 20.72
C ALA A 119 4.24 19.82 19.42
N ALA A 120 3.89 18.54 19.51
CA ALA A 120 3.64 17.72 18.35
C ALA A 120 2.64 18.48 17.46
N ALA A 121 3.12 18.93 16.30
CA ALA A 121 2.26 19.54 15.30
C ALA A 121 1.10 18.58 15.03
N ALA A 122 -0.12 19.11 14.93
CA ALA A 122 -1.25 18.33 14.47
C ALA A 122 -0.87 17.66 13.14
N PRO A 123 -1.22 16.39 12.91
CA PRO A 123 -0.92 15.73 11.64
C PRO A 123 -1.51 16.57 10.50
N ALA A 124 -0.67 16.93 9.52
CA ALA A 124 -1.12 17.62 8.32
C ALA A 124 -2.27 16.82 7.68
N PRO A 125 -3.27 17.49 7.08
CA PRO A 125 -4.36 16.78 6.41
C PRO A 125 -3.77 15.88 5.32
N SER A 126 -4.02 14.57 5.47
CA SER A 126 -3.54 13.54 4.55
C SER A 126 -4.63 13.15 3.58
N GLN A 127 -4.27 13.03 2.31
CA GLN A 127 -5.13 12.56 1.24
C GLN A 127 -4.87 11.08 1.00
N THR A 128 -5.91 10.26 0.87
CA THR A 128 -5.79 8.82 0.57
C THR A 128 -6.33 8.57 -0.82
N GLY A 129 -5.59 7.78 -1.60
CA GLY A 129 -5.93 7.46 -2.99
C GLY A 129 -5.07 6.33 -3.55
N HIS A 130 -5.01 6.24 -4.87
CA HIS A 130 -4.23 5.24 -5.58
C HIS A 130 -2.99 5.85 -6.22
N GLY A 131 -1.91 5.08 -6.25
CA GLY A 131 -0.65 5.45 -6.89
C GLY A 131 -0.33 4.52 -8.03
N THR A 132 -0.24 5.02 -9.26
CA THR A 132 0.31 4.28 -10.42
C THR A 132 1.66 4.86 -10.81
N TRP A 133 2.23 4.42 -11.93
CA TRP A 133 3.44 5.00 -12.47
C TRP A 133 3.37 5.31 -13.97
N PHE A 134 4.20 6.29 -14.37
CA PHE A 134 4.36 6.73 -15.75
C PHE A 134 5.82 7.02 -16.10
N THR A 135 6.05 7.18 -17.40
CA THR A 135 7.29 7.67 -18.00
C THR A 135 7.00 8.93 -18.81
N GLN A 136 7.80 9.97 -18.66
CA GLN A 136 7.73 11.17 -19.48
C GLN A 136 8.29 10.95 -20.88
N ASN A 137 9.19 9.98 -21.07
CA ASN A 137 9.87 9.74 -22.35
C ASN A 137 10.49 11.03 -22.92
N ASN A 138 11.09 11.84 -22.05
CA ASN A 138 11.71 13.13 -22.37
C ASN A 138 10.73 14.18 -22.96
N ASN A 139 9.43 14.09 -22.63
CA ASN A 139 8.44 15.12 -22.89
C ASN A 139 8.09 15.87 -21.60
N ALA A 140 7.80 17.16 -21.69
CA ALA A 140 7.39 17.94 -20.53
C ALA A 140 5.95 17.56 -20.12
N GLY A 141 5.73 17.42 -18.82
CA GLY A 141 4.38 17.32 -18.25
C GLY A 141 3.63 18.65 -18.32
N ALA A 142 2.40 18.69 -17.81
CA ALA A 142 1.53 19.86 -17.77
C ALA A 142 2.15 21.06 -17.02
N CYS A 143 3.12 20.83 -16.12
CA CYS A 143 3.89 21.90 -15.47
C CYS A 143 5.02 22.49 -16.33
N GLY A 144 5.23 21.99 -17.56
CA GLY A 144 6.10 22.59 -18.57
C GLY A 144 7.60 22.30 -18.44
N THR A 145 8.00 21.47 -17.48
CA THR A 145 9.41 21.04 -17.30
C THR A 145 9.58 19.57 -17.67
N VAL A 146 10.68 19.26 -18.37
CA VAL A 146 11.09 17.87 -18.65
C VAL A 146 11.88 17.35 -17.46
N HIS A 147 11.46 16.20 -16.94
CA HIS A 147 12.16 15.42 -15.92
C HIS A 147 12.59 14.08 -16.51
N GLN A 148 13.62 13.47 -15.93
CA GLN A 148 14.00 12.10 -16.25
C GLN A 148 13.02 11.13 -15.59
N ASP A 149 12.79 9.96 -16.19
CA ASP A 149 11.89 8.94 -15.60
C ASP A 149 12.38 8.46 -14.21
N SER A 150 13.68 8.63 -13.92
CA SER A 150 14.30 8.34 -12.61
C SER A 150 14.12 9.43 -11.54
N ASP A 151 13.75 10.65 -11.95
CA ASP A 151 13.49 11.75 -11.03
C ASP A 151 12.33 11.40 -10.10
N LYS A 152 12.16 12.14 -9.00
CA LYS A 152 11.05 11.94 -8.07
C LYS A 152 9.98 12.98 -8.36
N VAL A 153 9.20 12.71 -9.40
CA VAL A 153 8.08 13.56 -9.81
C VAL A 153 6.75 12.83 -9.80
N VAL A 154 5.67 13.60 -9.74
CA VAL A 154 4.31 13.08 -9.64
C VAL A 154 3.34 13.93 -10.47
N ALA A 155 2.37 13.25 -11.07
CA ALA A 155 1.20 13.81 -11.72
C ALA A 155 0.02 13.77 -10.74
N LEU A 156 -0.68 14.89 -10.56
CA LEU A 156 -1.87 14.95 -9.69
C LEU A 156 -3.14 14.74 -10.52
N ASP A 157 -4.19 14.17 -9.91
CA ASP A 157 -5.52 14.17 -10.51
C ASP A 157 -5.95 15.59 -10.90
N SER A 158 -6.71 15.72 -11.99
CA SER A 158 -7.10 17.02 -12.56
C SER A 158 -7.79 17.97 -11.58
N ALA A 159 -8.58 17.44 -10.63
CA ALA A 159 -9.30 18.28 -9.69
C ALA A 159 -8.38 18.90 -8.65
N ILE A 160 -7.33 18.18 -8.24
CA ILE A 160 -6.32 18.70 -7.32
C ILE A 160 -5.27 19.53 -8.06
N TYR A 161 -4.86 19.11 -9.26
CA TYR A 161 -3.92 19.84 -10.12
C TYR A 161 -4.33 21.32 -10.29
N ASP A 162 -5.62 21.59 -10.47
CA ASP A 162 -6.24 22.93 -10.43
C ASP A 162 -5.45 23.95 -11.27
N ASN A 163 -5.31 23.67 -12.58
CA ASN A 163 -4.59 24.51 -13.54
C ASN A 163 -3.12 24.76 -13.15
N GLY A 164 -2.45 23.77 -12.56
CA GLY A 164 -1.03 23.86 -12.21
C GLY A 164 -0.75 24.63 -10.93
N LYS A 165 -1.77 24.86 -10.09
CA LYS A 165 -1.65 25.54 -8.79
C LYS A 165 -0.53 24.97 -7.92
N TRP A 166 -0.26 23.68 -8.03
CA TRP A 166 0.73 22.96 -7.23
C TRP A 166 2.03 22.64 -7.98
N CYS A 167 2.19 23.08 -9.23
CA CYS A 167 3.41 22.83 -9.99
C CYS A 167 4.67 23.29 -9.23
N GLY A 168 5.66 22.41 -9.14
CA GLY A 168 6.93 22.66 -8.44
C GLY A 168 6.83 22.58 -6.91
N LYS A 169 5.67 22.24 -6.34
CA LYS A 169 5.50 21.93 -4.91
C LYS A 169 5.83 20.47 -4.65
N SER A 170 6.19 20.15 -3.41
CA SER A 170 6.48 18.79 -2.98
C SER A 170 5.31 18.17 -2.21
N ILE A 171 5.08 16.89 -2.46
CA ILE A 171 4.25 16.03 -1.61
C ILE A 171 5.08 14.88 -1.06
N THR A 172 4.76 14.44 0.16
CA THR A 172 5.26 13.17 0.69
C THR A 172 4.20 12.11 0.50
N ILE A 173 4.53 11.04 -0.22
CA ILE A 173 3.67 9.89 -0.53
C ILE A 173 4.11 8.71 0.33
N THR A 174 3.16 8.02 0.94
CA THR A 174 3.36 6.82 1.76
C THR A 174 2.60 5.65 1.16
N ASN A 175 3.29 4.53 0.92
CA ASN A 175 2.64 3.27 0.59
C ASN A 175 2.06 2.65 1.87
N LEU A 176 0.74 2.45 1.90
CA LEU A 176 0.02 1.94 3.06
C LEU A 176 0.29 0.46 3.36
N ALA A 177 0.71 -0.32 2.35
CA ALA A 177 0.97 -1.75 2.52
C ALA A 177 2.30 -2.04 3.22
N ASN A 178 3.33 -1.21 2.99
CA ASN A 178 4.68 -1.46 3.51
C ASN A 178 5.26 -0.30 4.35
N GLY A 179 4.55 0.83 4.45
CA GLY A 179 4.95 2.01 5.23
C GLY A 179 6.12 2.81 4.64
N LYS A 180 6.61 2.48 3.43
CA LYS A 180 7.68 3.25 2.78
C LYS A 180 7.14 4.60 2.29
N THR A 181 8.01 5.60 2.31
CA THR A 181 7.68 6.96 1.90
C THR A 181 8.64 7.50 0.85
N VAL A 182 8.14 8.41 0.01
CA VAL A 182 8.93 9.16 -0.97
C VAL A 182 8.41 10.58 -1.07
N GLN A 183 9.33 11.53 -1.14
CA GLN A 183 9.02 12.92 -1.47
C GLN A 183 9.12 13.08 -2.99
N ALA A 184 8.10 13.67 -3.61
CA ALA A 184 8.02 13.90 -5.04
C ALA A 184 7.53 15.31 -5.38
N THR A 185 8.10 15.89 -6.43
CA THR A 185 7.70 17.20 -6.95
C THR A 185 6.52 17.04 -7.91
N VAL A 186 5.49 17.86 -7.73
CA VAL A 186 4.35 17.94 -8.65
C VAL A 186 4.84 18.52 -9.98
N ALA A 187 4.78 17.73 -11.04
CA ALA A 187 5.33 18.07 -12.35
C ALA A 187 4.35 17.84 -13.51
N ASP A 188 3.19 17.23 -13.25
CA ASP A 188 2.24 16.89 -14.30
C ASP A 188 0.79 16.84 -13.79
N GLU A 189 -0.13 16.73 -14.73
CA GLU A 189 -1.54 16.44 -14.54
C GLU A 189 -1.81 15.00 -14.98
N CYS A 190 -2.65 14.29 -14.25
CA CYS A 190 -3.12 12.95 -14.58
C CYS A 190 -4.63 12.99 -14.87
N PRO A 191 -5.04 13.22 -16.14
CA PRO A 191 -6.46 13.26 -16.50
C PRO A 191 -7.17 11.90 -16.40
N THR A 192 -6.39 10.82 -16.37
CA THR A 192 -6.88 9.43 -16.29
C THR A 192 -6.83 8.86 -14.88
N CYS A 193 -6.47 9.66 -13.87
CA CYS A 193 -6.50 9.21 -12.48
C CYS A 193 -7.97 9.08 -12.04
N ASP A 194 -8.40 7.84 -11.84
CA ASP A 194 -9.82 7.48 -11.68
C ASP A 194 -10.48 8.09 -10.44
N ASP A 195 -9.73 8.22 -9.34
CA ASP A 195 -10.21 8.73 -8.06
C ASP A 195 -9.52 10.04 -7.66
N LYS A 196 -10.30 10.93 -7.05
CA LYS A 196 -9.77 12.14 -6.40
C LYS A 196 -8.69 11.74 -5.38
N TYR A 197 -7.55 12.44 -5.40
CA TYR A 197 -6.34 12.13 -4.62
C TYR A 197 -5.48 10.97 -5.13
N SER A 198 -5.85 10.32 -6.24
CA SER A 198 -4.92 9.44 -6.93
C SER A 198 -3.83 10.24 -7.61
N VAL A 199 -2.65 9.62 -7.71
CA VAL A 199 -1.47 10.24 -8.30
C VAL A 199 -0.78 9.25 -9.22
N ASP A 200 -0.14 9.77 -10.26
CA ASP A 200 0.70 8.97 -11.15
C ASP A 200 2.16 9.34 -10.91
N MET A 201 2.98 8.40 -10.47
CA MET A 201 4.37 8.65 -10.08
C MET A 201 5.31 8.39 -11.25
N SER A 202 6.36 9.19 -11.40
CA SER A 202 7.52 8.74 -12.19
C SER A 202 8.02 7.37 -11.69
N GLN A 203 8.61 6.57 -12.58
CA GLN A 203 9.24 5.29 -12.22
C GLN A 203 10.15 5.43 -11.00
N GLY A 204 10.98 6.48 -10.99
CA GLY A 204 11.83 6.81 -9.87
C GLY A 204 11.07 6.95 -8.55
N ALA A 205 9.94 7.66 -8.52
CA ALA A 205 9.14 7.83 -7.30
C ALA A 205 8.44 6.54 -6.89
N PHE A 206 7.88 5.80 -7.85
CA PHE A 206 7.18 4.54 -7.58
C PHE A 206 8.13 3.48 -6.99
N ASP A 207 9.30 3.28 -7.60
CA ASP A 207 10.32 2.32 -7.19
C ASP A 207 10.86 2.56 -5.77
N ALA A 208 10.75 3.79 -5.27
CA ALA A 208 11.15 4.12 -3.91
C ALA A 208 10.22 3.49 -2.86
N ILE A 209 8.94 3.26 -3.20
CA ILE A 209 7.90 2.82 -2.26
C ILE A 209 7.18 1.53 -2.67
N GLY A 210 7.39 1.02 -3.88
CA GLY A 210 6.79 -0.21 -4.40
C GLY A 210 7.60 -0.80 -5.55
N ALA A 211 7.17 -1.94 -6.08
CA ALA A 211 7.74 -2.52 -7.29
C ALA A 211 6.76 -2.30 -8.44
N GLU A 212 7.21 -1.77 -9.59
CA GLU A 212 6.37 -1.46 -10.76
C GLU A 212 5.46 -2.63 -11.20
N SER A 213 5.91 -3.88 -11.01
CA SER A 213 5.12 -5.09 -11.28
C SER A 213 3.82 -5.19 -10.48
N THR A 214 3.68 -4.39 -9.43
CA THR A 214 2.45 -4.24 -8.64
C THR A 214 1.39 -3.44 -9.40
N GLY A 215 1.80 -2.54 -10.29
CA GLY A 215 0.95 -1.68 -11.11
C GLY A 215 0.29 -0.53 -10.35
N LEU A 216 -0.30 -0.80 -9.19
CA LEU A 216 -1.05 0.19 -8.40
C LEU A 216 -0.81 -0.02 -6.90
N LEU A 217 -0.53 1.07 -6.19
CA LEU A 217 -0.32 1.13 -4.75
C LEU A 217 -1.51 1.83 -4.07
N ASN A 218 -1.88 1.36 -2.87
CA ASN A 218 -2.72 2.17 -1.98
C ASN A 218 -1.83 3.11 -1.18
N ILE A 219 -2.11 4.40 -1.30
CA ILE A 219 -1.23 5.44 -0.77
C ILE A 219 -1.99 6.43 0.09
N MET A 220 -1.25 7.07 1.00
CA MET A 220 -1.63 8.37 1.53
C MET A 220 -0.56 9.40 1.18
N TRP A 221 -0.92 10.67 1.03
CA TRP A 221 0.06 11.73 0.83
C TRP A 221 -0.34 13.05 1.47
N VAL A 222 0.65 13.88 1.75
CA VAL A 222 0.51 15.22 2.33
C VAL A 222 1.28 16.24 1.48
N LEU A 223 0.75 17.46 1.38
CA LEU A 223 1.50 18.61 0.86
C LEU A 223 2.50 19.08 1.92
N GLU A 224 3.76 19.28 1.52
CA GLU A 224 4.81 19.64 2.47
C GLU A 224 4.78 21.11 2.92
N ASP A 225 4.19 22.01 2.13
CA ASP A 225 4.16 23.46 2.42
C ASP A 225 2.98 23.89 3.34
N PHE A 226 2.49 23.04 4.25
CA PHE A 226 1.39 23.42 5.16
C PHE A 226 1.83 24.21 6.41
N ASP A 227 3.11 24.53 6.58
CA ASP A 227 3.65 25.25 7.76
C ASP A 227 3.48 26.79 7.73
N GLY A 228 2.53 27.30 6.94
CA GLY A 228 2.48 28.72 6.56
C GLY A 228 1.29 29.56 7.03
N TYR A 229 0.63 29.24 8.16
CA TYR A 229 -0.36 30.12 8.79
C TYR A 229 -0.08 30.37 10.27
#